data_AF-A0A535PAL7-F1
#
_entry.id   AF-A0A535PAL7-F1
#
_cell.length_a   1.000
_cell.length_b   1.000
_cell.length_c   1.000
_cell.angle_alpha   90.00
_cell.angle_beta   90.00
_cell.angle_gamma   90.00
#
_symmetry.space_group_name_H-M   'P 1'
#
loop_
_entity.id
_entity.type
_entity.pdbx_description
1 polymer ?
#
loop_
_entity_poly.entity_id
_entity_poly.type
_entity_poly.pdbx_seq_one_letter_code
_entity_poly.pdbx_strand_id
1 'polypeptide(L)'
;MSVQDLTNAIIHGITAGGEQFLEGTLAAVLPIVWLALLGLHLGRPYILEMIDRFTLRLGADLLWLVYIAVRDLLIVSGVVMSFMFFFPDVVVTDALPLTGGLAAVCLFAVLLVKLMGDPDHNLRDFRLVTYLLGLGAVFYFVPYLFGVQFNAVAPASLAGVSNFLVTNTNPNWAVGIGYASTALLAILGAVAAAYVLRTGGRAEAQDTAAQDTAGTI
;
A
#
# COMPACT_ATOMS: atom_id res chain seq x y z
N MET A 1 6.34 -33.72 33.26
CA MET A 1 5.70 -33.11 32.07
C MET A 1 4.59 -34.03 31.65
N SER A 2 3.34 -33.59 31.76
CA SER A 2 2.21 -34.39 31.31
C SER A 2 2.14 -34.41 29.78
N VAL A 3 1.46 -35.39 29.21
CA VAL A 3 1.18 -35.41 27.76
C VAL A 3 0.46 -34.14 27.32
N GLN A 4 -0.41 -33.60 28.17
CA GLN A 4 -1.13 -32.34 27.94
C GLN A 4 -0.17 -31.14 27.85
N ASP A 5 0.84 -31.07 28.71
CA ASP A 5 1.85 -30.00 28.68
C ASP A 5 2.67 -30.03 27.39
N LEU A 6 2.99 -31.24 26.90
CA LEU A 6 3.69 -31.41 25.63
C LEU A 6 2.83 -31.01 24.45
N THR A 7 1.55 -31.40 24.43
CA THR A 7 0.62 -30.99 23.38
C THR A 7 0.46 -29.47 23.35
N ASN A 8 0.30 -28.82 24.50
CA ASN A 8 0.18 -27.36 24.58
C ASN A 8 1.46 -26.66 24.10
N ALA A 9 2.63 -27.16 24.52
CA ALA A 9 3.91 -26.60 24.09
C ALA A 9 4.13 -26.71 22.57
N ILE A 10 3.74 -27.83 21.96
CA ILE A 10 3.85 -28.00 20.50
C ILE A 10 2.91 -27.05 19.77
N ILE A 11 1.65 -26.94 20.21
CA ILE A 11 0.67 -26.04 19.57
C ILE A 11 1.16 -24.59 19.64
N HIS A 12 1.60 -24.13 20.82
CA HIS A 12 2.14 -22.78 20.96
C HIS A 12 3.38 -22.54 20.11
N GLY A 13 4.30 -23.51 20.05
CA GLY A 13 5.51 -23.40 19.22
C GLY A 13 5.19 -23.30 17.73
N ILE A 14 4.23 -24.09 17.23
CA ILE A 14 3.81 -24.06 15.82
C ILE A 14 3.11 -22.74 15.50
N THR A 15 2.18 -22.28 16.34
CA THR A 15 1.44 -21.03 16.11
C THR A 15 2.39 -19.83 16.11
N ALA A 16 3.22 -19.69 17.15
CA ALA A 16 4.17 -18.58 17.27
C ALA A 16 5.20 -18.59 16.13
N GLY A 17 5.71 -19.77 15.75
CA GLY A 17 6.64 -19.89 14.62
C GLY A 17 5.99 -19.55 13.28
N GLY A 18 4.72 -19.91 13.09
CA GLY A 18 3.95 -19.59 11.90
C GLY A 18 3.66 -18.09 11.77
N GLU A 19 3.25 -17.45 12.86
CA GLU A 19 3.02 -16.00 12.94
C GLU A 19 4.30 -15.23 12.60
N GLN A 20 5.41 -15.55 13.29
CA GLN A 20 6.70 -14.89 13.05
C GLN A 20 7.23 -15.09 11.63
N PHE A 21 7.01 -16.26 11.03
CA PHE A 21 7.39 -16.52 9.63
C PHE A 21 6.59 -15.65 8.65
N LEU A 22 5.27 -15.56 8.85
CA LEU A 22 4.40 -14.73 8.01
C LEU A 22 4.73 -13.25 8.18
N GLU A 23 4.79 -12.76 9.42
CA GLU A 23 5.09 -11.36 9.76
C GLU A 23 6.46 -10.94 9.24
N GLY A 24 7.49 -11.76 9.47
CA GLY A 24 8.85 -11.51 8.99
C GLY A 24 8.94 -11.49 7.47
N THR A 25 8.24 -12.39 6.78
CA THR A 25 8.24 -12.41 5.30
C THR A 25 7.51 -11.20 4.73
N LEU A 26 6.37 -10.80 5.31
CA LEU A 26 5.66 -9.60 4.91
C LEU A 26 6.51 -8.34 5.13
N ALA A 27 7.16 -8.23 6.29
CA ALA A 27 8.07 -7.13 6.61
C ALA A 27 9.27 -7.03 5.64
N ALA A 28 9.77 -8.17 5.15
CA ALA A 28 10.86 -8.21 4.19
C ALA A 28 10.43 -7.89 2.75
N VAL A 29 9.25 -8.34 2.33
CA VAL A 29 8.75 -8.17 0.95
C VAL A 29 8.14 -6.79 0.71
N LEU A 30 7.48 -6.21 1.72
CA LEU A 30 6.76 -4.97 1.57
C LEU A 30 7.60 -3.77 1.08
N PRO A 31 8.86 -3.56 1.53
CA PRO A 31 9.74 -2.52 0.96
C PRO A 31 10.02 -2.73 -0.52
N ILE A 32 10.16 -3.99 -0.97
CA ILE A 32 10.40 -4.33 -2.38
C ILE A 32 9.16 -3.97 -3.19
N VAL A 33 7.97 -4.31 -2.70
CA VAL A 33 6.69 -3.94 -3.33
C VAL A 33 6.55 -2.42 -3.44
N TRP A 34 6.87 -1.68 -2.38
CA TRP A 34 6.87 -0.22 -2.40
C TRP A 34 7.82 0.37 -3.45
N LEU A 35 9.06 -0.14 -3.52
CA LEU A 35 10.03 0.31 -4.52
C LEU A 35 9.56 0.00 -5.95
N ALA A 36 9.02 -1.19 -6.18
CA ALA A 36 8.47 -1.58 -7.48
C ALA A 36 7.28 -0.68 -7.88
N LEU A 37 6.38 -0.39 -6.94
CA LEU A 37 5.23 0.48 -7.14
C LEU A 37 5.68 1.91 -7.51
N LEU A 38 6.61 2.49 -6.75
CA LEU A 38 7.17 3.81 -7.05
C LEU A 38 7.90 3.83 -8.40
N GLY A 39 8.71 2.80 -8.67
CA GLY A 39 9.43 2.66 -9.94
C GLY A 39 8.48 2.64 -11.13
N LEU A 40 7.40 1.85 -11.07
CA LEU A 40 6.39 1.79 -12.13
C LEU A 40 5.59 3.09 -12.24
N HIS A 41 5.23 3.72 -11.11
CA HIS A 41 4.47 4.96 -11.12
C HIS A 41 5.27 6.11 -11.74
N LEU A 42 6.54 6.24 -11.36
CA LEU A 42 7.46 7.23 -11.93
C LEU A 42 7.85 6.90 -13.38
N GLY A 43 7.87 5.62 -13.73
CA GLY A 43 8.18 5.13 -15.09
C GLY A 43 7.06 5.35 -16.12
N ARG A 44 5.88 5.87 -15.74
CA ARG A 44 4.76 6.10 -16.67
C ARG A 44 5.14 6.87 -17.93
N PRO A 45 5.87 8.01 -17.88
CA PRO A 45 6.23 8.77 -19.09
C PRO A 45 7.08 7.94 -20.06
N TYR A 46 8.00 7.14 -19.53
CA TYR A 46 8.85 6.25 -20.34
C TYR A 46 8.02 5.18 -21.08
N ILE A 47 7.04 4.58 -20.40
CA ILE A 47 6.14 3.60 -21.02
C ILE A 47 5.31 4.24 -22.14
N LEU A 48 4.81 5.46 -21.93
CA LEU A 48 4.05 6.19 -22.95
C LEU A 48 4.90 6.45 -24.20
N GLU A 49 6.13 6.95 -24.03
CA GLU A 49 7.06 7.13 -25.16
C GLU A 49 7.43 5.82 -25.86
N MET A 50 7.51 4.71 -25.11
CA MET A 50 7.77 3.39 -25.67
C MET A 50 6.57 2.90 -26.49
N ILE A 51 5.35 3.16 -26.01
CA ILE A 51 4.10 2.82 -26.71
C ILE A 51 4.02 3.54 -28.07
N ASP A 52 4.37 4.83 -28.11
CA ASP A 52 4.35 5.63 -29.33
C ASP A 52 5.33 5.12 -30.42
N ARG A 53 6.34 4.34 -30.03
CA ARG A 53 7.31 3.74 -30.95
C ARG A 53 6.82 2.43 -31.59
N PHE A 54 5.74 1.82 -31.11
CA PHE A 54 5.21 0.60 -31.73
C PHE A 54 4.42 0.90 -33.00
N THR A 55 4.81 0.26 -34.10
CA THR A 55 4.08 0.32 -35.37
C THR A 55 2.78 -0.50 -35.34
N LEU A 56 2.70 -1.49 -34.44
CA LEU A 56 1.51 -2.33 -34.25
C LEU A 56 0.68 -1.83 -33.07
N ARG A 57 -0.56 -1.40 -33.37
CA ARG A 57 -1.53 -0.96 -32.35
C ARG A 57 -1.82 -2.03 -31.28
N LEU A 58 -1.84 -3.30 -31.69
CA LEU A 58 -2.06 -4.42 -30.76
C LEU A 58 -0.94 -4.55 -29.71
N GLY A 59 0.31 -4.34 -30.12
CA GLY A 59 1.46 -4.43 -29.22
C GLY A 59 1.48 -3.27 -28.22
N ALA A 60 1.19 -2.07 -28.70
CA ALA A 60 1.00 -0.88 -27.88
C ALA A 60 -0.09 -1.08 -26.80
N ASP A 61 -1.25 -1.58 -27.20
CA ASP A 61 -2.39 -1.79 -26.30
C ASP A 61 -2.11 -2.89 -25.26
N LEU A 62 -1.54 -4.02 -25.68
CA LEU A 62 -1.18 -5.11 -24.77
C LEU A 62 -0.16 -4.67 -23.72
N LEU A 63 0.87 -3.92 -24.13
CA LEU A 63 1.88 -3.41 -23.23
C LEU A 63 1.28 -2.44 -22.20
N TRP A 64 0.40 -1.54 -22.65
CA TRP A 64 -0.30 -0.61 -21.77
C TRP A 64 -1.17 -1.33 -20.74
N LEU A 65 -1.94 -2.33 -21.19
CA LEU A 65 -2.78 -3.16 -20.32
C LEU A 65 -1.94 -3.89 -19.28
N VAL A 66 -0.86 -4.56 -19.69
CA VAL A 66 0.04 -5.26 -18.76
C VAL A 66 0.65 -4.29 -17.75
N TYR A 67 1.09 -3.11 -18.19
CA TYR A 67 1.61 -2.07 -17.30
C TYR A 67 0.59 -1.67 -16.22
N ILE A 68 -0.65 -1.37 -16.62
CA ILE A 68 -1.73 -1.03 -15.68
C ILE A 68 -2.02 -2.21 -14.75
N ALA A 69 -2.16 -3.43 -15.28
CA ALA A 69 -2.50 -4.61 -14.50
C ALA A 69 -1.45 -4.93 -13.43
N VAL A 70 -0.15 -4.87 -13.78
CA VAL A 70 0.94 -5.11 -12.84
C VAL A 70 1.00 -4.00 -11.79
N ARG A 71 0.86 -2.73 -12.19
CA ARG A 71 0.82 -1.58 -11.27
C ARG A 71 -0.32 -1.74 -10.26
N ASP A 72 -1.51 -2.10 -10.72
CA ASP A 72 -2.70 -2.19 -9.90
C ASP A 72 -2.63 -3.40 -8.95
N LEU A 73 -2.11 -4.54 -9.45
CA LEU A 73 -1.81 -5.70 -8.61
C LEU A 73 -0.82 -5.35 -7.49
N LEU A 74 0.22 -4.56 -7.78
CA LEU A 74 1.19 -4.13 -6.78
C LEU A 74 0.58 -3.18 -5.74
N ILE A 75 -0.33 -2.28 -6.13
CA ILE A 75 -1.01 -1.41 -5.17
C ILE A 75 -1.91 -2.27 -4.26
N VAL A 76 -2.70 -3.18 -4.85
CA VAL A 76 -3.59 -4.07 -4.08
C VAL A 76 -2.81 -4.97 -3.14
N SER A 77 -1.74 -5.62 -3.63
CA SER A 77 -0.90 -6.47 -2.79
C SER A 77 -0.21 -5.68 -1.69
N GLY A 78 0.30 -4.48 -1.99
CA GLY A 78 0.89 -3.58 -1.01
C GLY A 78 -0.08 -3.19 0.10
N VAL A 79 -1.35 -2.91 -0.24
CA VAL A 79 -2.41 -2.65 0.74
C VAL A 79 -2.66 -3.88 1.62
N VAL A 80 -2.85 -5.06 1.02
CA VAL A 80 -3.14 -6.30 1.76
C VAL A 80 -2.00 -6.66 2.71
N MET A 81 -0.75 -6.60 2.24
CA MET A 81 0.43 -6.87 3.07
C MET A 81 0.57 -5.84 4.21
N SER A 82 0.20 -4.58 3.96
CA SER A 82 0.25 -3.53 4.97
C SER A 82 -0.79 -3.68 6.08
N PHE A 83 -1.71 -4.66 6.01
CA PHE A 83 -2.69 -4.88 7.08
C PHE A 83 -2.03 -5.30 8.40
N MET A 84 -0.82 -5.86 8.36
CA MET A 84 -0.05 -6.20 9.56
C MET A 84 0.12 -5.00 10.51
N PHE A 85 0.20 -3.78 10.00
CA PHE A 85 0.36 -2.56 10.81
C PHE A 85 -0.88 -2.17 11.63
N PHE A 86 -2.03 -2.78 11.37
CA PHE A 86 -3.26 -2.50 12.11
C PHE A 86 -3.46 -3.44 13.31
N PHE A 87 -2.60 -4.46 13.46
CA PHE A 87 -2.65 -5.40 14.58
C PHE A 87 -1.72 -4.93 15.70
N PRO A 88 -2.25 -4.60 16.90
CA PRO A 88 -1.45 -4.14 18.02
C PRO A 88 -0.36 -5.12 18.44
N ASP A 89 -0.62 -6.44 18.35
CA ASP A 89 0.34 -7.47 18.72
C ASP A 89 1.60 -7.38 17.86
N VAL A 90 1.45 -7.45 16.53
CA VAL A 90 2.52 -7.35 15.54
C VAL A 90 3.37 -6.08 15.70
N VAL A 91 2.73 -4.91 15.86
CA VAL A 91 3.49 -3.65 15.99
C VAL A 91 4.21 -3.53 17.33
N VAL A 92 3.78 -4.25 18.37
CA VAL A 92 4.44 -4.24 19.68
C VAL A 92 5.59 -5.24 19.73
N THR A 93 5.47 -6.38 19.06
CA THR A 93 6.47 -7.45 19.06
C THR A 93 7.61 -7.19 18.07
N ASP A 94 7.27 -6.76 16.85
CA ASP A 94 8.23 -6.69 15.74
C ASP A 94 8.84 -5.31 15.53
N ALA A 95 10.07 -5.32 14.99
CA ALA A 95 10.78 -4.11 14.60
C ALA A 95 10.28 -3.59 13.24
N LEU A 96 9.20 -2.83 13.25
CA LEU A 96 8.55 -2.30 12.06
C LEU A 96 8.65 -0.77 11.95
N PRO A 97 8.40 -0.18 10.77
CA PRO A 97 8.35 1.27 10.59
C PRO A 97 7.20 1.90 11.41
N LEU A 98 7.50 2.88 12.27
CA LEU A 98 6.51 3.50 13.16
C LEU A 98 5.25 4.01 12.44
N THR A 99 5.43 4.66 11.29
CA THR A 99 4.32 5.23 10.50
C THR A 99 3.84 4.31 9.37
N GLY A 100 4.15 3.01 9.43
CA GLY A 100 3.73 2.02 8.43
C GLY A 100 2.21 1.97 8.22
N GLY A 101 1.42 2.10 9.29
CA GLY A 101 -0.04 2.18 9.20
C GLY A 101 -0.55 3.39 8.41
N LEU A 102 0.10 4.55 8.55
CA LEU A 102 -0.25 5.75 7.76
C LEU A 102 0.13 5.59 6.29
N ALA A 103 1.25 4.91 6.01
CA ALA A 103 1.61 4.55 4.64
C ALA A 103 0.57 3.61 4.01
N ALA A 104 0.03 2.65 4.78
CA ALA A 104 -1.05 1.77 4.36
C ALA A 104 -2.33 2.55 4.02
N VAL A 105 -2.70 3.53 4.85
CA VAL A 105 -3.83 4.44 4.60
C VAL A 105 -3.64 5.22 3.30
N CYS A 106 -2.43 5.73 3.04
CA CYS A 106 -2.12 6.41 1.78
C CYS A 106 -2.27 5.48 0.57
N LEU A 107 -1.81 4.24 0.64
CA LEU A 107 -2.02 3.25 -0.43
C LEU A 107 -3.50 2.91 -0.63
N PHE A 108 -4.25 2.76 0.45
CA PHE A 108 -5.69 2.53 0.36
C PHE A 108 -6.41 3.73 -0.26
N ALA A 109 -5.99 4.96 0.07
CA ALA A 109 -6.50 6.17 -0.55
C ALA A 109 -6.19 6.21 -2.06
N VAL A 110 -5.06 5.67 -2.51
CA VAL A 110 -4.76 5.52 -3.95
C VAL A 110 -5.78 4.61 -4.63
N LEU A 111 -6.12 3.48 -4.01
CA LEU A 111 -7.19 2.59 -4.51
C LEU A 111 -8.54 3.30 -4.54
N LEU A 112 -8.84 4.13 -3.53
CA LEU A 112 -10.07 4.92 -3.51
C LEU A 112 -10.13 5.93 -4.66
N VAL A 113 -9.03 6.65 -4.93
CA VAL A 113 -8.95 7.56 -6.09
C VAL A 113 -9.17 6.80 -7.40
N LYS A 114 -8.59 5.60 -7.52
CA LYS A 114 -8.79 4.73 -8.69
C LYS A 114 -10.20 4.17 -8.82
N LEU A 115 -10.89 3.97 -7.71
CA LEU A 115 -12.27 3.53 -7.71
C LEU A 115 -13.24 4.64 -8.14
N MET A 116 -12.93 5.88 -7.77
CA MET A 116 -13.81 7.04 -7.95
C MET A 116 -13.49 7.91 -9.18
N GLY A 117 -12.37 7.66 -9.85
CA GLY A 117 -11.92 8.46 -10.99
C GLY A 117 -10.99 7.68 -11.90
N ASP A 118 -10.44 8.37 -12.89
CA ASP A 118 -9.59 7.78 -13.92
C ASP A 118 -8.22 8.46 -13.95
N PRO A 119 -7.26 8.02 -13.11
CA PRO A 119 -5.92 8.62 -13.07
C PRO A 119 -5.09 8.34 -14.33
N ASP A 120 -5.54 7.49 -15.24
CA ASP A 120 -4.82 7.22 -16.48
C ASP A 120 -5.13 8.24 -17.58
N HIS A 121 -6.34 8.83 -17.55
CA HIS A 121 -6.77 9.85 -18.50
C HIS A 121 -6.91 11.26 -17.88
N ASN A 122 -7.18 11.37 -16.59
CA ASN A 122 -7.36 12.64 -15.90
C ASN A 122 -6.11 13.09 -15.14
N LEU A 123 -5.59 14.28 -15.49
CA LEU A 123 -4.41 14.86 -14.87
C LEU A 123 -4.59 15.15 -13.38
N ARG A 124 -5.80 15.52 -12.94
CA ARG A 124 -6.08 15.81 -11.54
C ARG A 124 -5.92 14.55 -10.69
N ASP A 125 -6.51 13.44 -11.13
CA ASP A 125 -6.52 12.17 -10.41
C ASP A 125 -5.11 11.56 -10.42
N PHE A 126 -4.38 11.68 -11.53
CA PHE A 126 -2.97 11.30 -11.61
C PHE A 126 -2.11 12.06 -10.57
N ARG A 127 -2.31 13.37 -10.42
CA ARG A 127 -1.58 14.18 -9.43
C ARG A 127 -1.92 13.74 -8.00
N LEU A 128 -3.19 13.46 -7.71
CA LEU A 128 -3.62 12.96 -6.41
C LEU A 128 -2.95 11.62 -6.08
N VAL A 129 -2.98 10.66 -7.01
CA VAL A 129 -2.27 9.38 -6.85
C VAL A 129 -0.78 9.61 -6.61
N THR A 130 -0.15 10.51 -7.36
CA THR A 130 1.28 10.84 -7.20
C THR A 130 1.59 11.41 -5.81
N TYR A 131 0.78 12.35 -5.31
CA TYR A 131 0.97 12.91 -3.98
C TYR A 131 0.74 11.88 -2.88
N LEU A 132 -0.28 11.02 -3.01
CA LEU A 132 -0.57 9.96 -2.04
C LEU A 132 0.54 8.91 -2.01
N LEU A 133 1.06 8.50 -3.17
CA LEU A 133 2.19 7.57 -3.25
C LEU A 133 3.48 8.19 -2.70
N GLY A 134 3.76 9.45 -3.02
CA GLY A 134 4.90 10.17 -2.46
C GLY A 134 4.82 10.32 -0.94
N LEU A 135 3.66 10.71 -0.41
CA LEU A 135 3.43 10.85 1.02
C LEU A 135 3.51 9.50 1.74
N GLY A 136 2.86 8.46 1.20
CA GLY A 136 2.93 7.11 1.74
C GLY A 136 4.36 6.56 1.72
N ALA A 137 5.13 6.82 0.66
CA ALA A 137 6.54 6.45 0.59
C ALA A 137 7.37 7.13 1.68
N VAL A 138 7.12 8.40 1.98
CA VAL A 138 7.77 9.10 3.10
C VAL A 138 7.42 8.43 4.43
N PHE A 139 6.14 8.17 4.69
CA PHE A 139 5.69 7.47 5.90
C PHE A 139 6.24 6.05 6.02
N TYR A 140 6.57 5.39 4.92
CA TYR A 140 7.13 4.04 4.94
C TYR A 140 8.66 4.05 5.05
N PHE A 141 9.33 4.67 4.08
CA PHE A 141 10.79 4.56 3.92
C PHE A 141 11.58 5.36 4.94
N VAL A 142 11.07 6.49 5.44
CA VAL A 142 11.81 7.27 6.44
C VAL A 142 11.97 6.47 7.74
N PRO A 143 10.92 5.95 8.38
CA PRO A 143 11.10 5.09 9.56
C PRO A 143 11.69 3.73 9.23
N TYR A 144 11.47 3.17 8.03
CA TYR A 144 12.11 1.91 7.64
C TYR A 144 13.64 2.04 7.56
N LEU A 145 14.15 3.05 6.84
CA LEU A 145 15.60 3.22 6.63
C LEU A 145 16.30 3.75 7.88
N PHE A 146 15.79 4.82 8.50
CA PHE A 146 16.44 5.46 9.64
C PHE A 146 16.05 4.87 10.99
N GLY A 147 14.91 4.20 11.07
CA GLY A 147 14.53 3.33 12.18
C GLY A 147 15.08 1.94 11.91
N VAL A 148 14.26 1.07 11.33
CA VAL A 148 14.48 -0.39 11.30
C VAL A 148 15.87 -0.79 10.78
N GLN A 149 16.28 -0.31 9.61
CA GLN A 149 17.55 -0.72 9.00
C GLN A 149 18.77 -0.10 9.67
N PHE A 150 18.72 1.20 9.97
CA PHE A 150 19.82 1.91 10.61
C PHE A 150 19.99 1.53 12.09
N ASN A 151 18.94 1.02 12.75
CA ASN A 151 18.97 0.66 14.18
C ASN A 151 20.10 -0.31 14.52
N ALA A 152 20.36 -1.28 13.63
CA ALA A 152 21.39 -2.29 13.82
C ALA A 152 22.83 -1.73 13.81
N VAL A 153 23.03 -0.52 13.28
CA VAL A 153 24.35 0.10 13.09
C VAL A 153 24.45 1.52 13.66
N ALA A 154 23.41 1.97 14.38
CA ALA A 154 23.30 3.34 14.85
C ALA A 154 24.36 3.67 15.92
N PRO A 155 25.15 4.75 15.77
CA PRO A 155 26.01 5.25 16.83
C PRO A 155 25.18 5.68 18.05
N ALA A 156 25.78 5.64 19.25
CA ALA A 156 25.09 5.98 20.50
C ALA A 156 24.42 7.37 20.50
N SER A 157 24.96 8.34 19.75
CA SER A 157 24.40 9.68 19.62
C SER A 157 23.09 9.74 18.81
N LEU A 158 22.84 8.77 17.92
CA LEU A 158 21.67 8.72 17.05
C LEU A 158 20.72 7.55 17.38
N ALA A 159 21.10 6.67 18.30
CA ALA A 159 20.29 5.52 18.72
C ALA A 159 18.90 5.94 19.22
N GLY A 160 18.78 7.07 19.94
CA GLY A 160 17.49 7.57 20.41
C GLY A 160 16.53 7.93 19.27
N VAL A 161 17.04 8.57 18.21
CA VAL A 161 16.24 8.94 17.02
C VAL A 161 15.85 7.70 16.23
N SER A 162 16.78 6.76 16.05
CA SER A 162 16.50 5.51 15.35
C SER A 162 15.45 4.68 16.10
N ASN A 163 15.61 4.49 17.41
CA ASN A 163 14.63 3.80 18.24
C ASN A 163 13.26 4.46 18.14
N PHE A 164 13.17 5.79 18.21
CA PHE A 164 11.89 6.49 18.09
C PHE A 164 11.08 6.09 16.83
N LEU A 165 11.76 5.76 15.73
CA LEU A 165 11.15 5.39 14.45
C LEU A 165 10.78 3.90 14.31
N VAL A 166 11.04 3.08 15.32
CA VAL A 166 10.78 1.63 15.32
C VAL A 166 9.68 1.28 16.32
N THR A 167 8.72 0.47 15.89
CA THR A 167 7.49 0.17 16.64
C THR A 167 7.72 -0.55 17.98
N ASN A 168 8.49 -1.65 18.02
CA ASN A 168 8.71 -2.43 19.25
C ASN A 168 9.48 -1.68 20.35
N THR A 169 10.28 -0.68 19.99
CA THR A 169 10.98 0.18 20.97
C THR A 169 10.13 1.35 21.47
N ASN A 170 9.04 1.68 20.76
CA ASN A 170 8.12 2.77 21.09
C ASN A 170 6.64 2.34 20.96
N PRO A 171 6.21 1.30 21.72
CA PRO A 171 4.91 0.67 21.52
C PRO A 171 3.72 1.60 21.77
N ASN A 172 3.84 2.57 22.69
CA ASN A 172 2.78 3.54 22.96
C ASN A 172 2.45 4.40 21.71
N TRP A 173 3.48 4.84 21.00
CA TRP A 173 3.30 5.57 19.74
C TRP A 173 2.83 4.66 18.62
N ALA A 174 3.40 3.46 18.52
CA ALA A 174 3.03 2.47 17.51
C ALA A 174 1.53 2.11 17.58
N VAL A 175 1.03 1.80 18.78
CA VAL A 175 -0.38 1.48 19.01
C VAL A 175 -1.27 2.70 18.76
N GLY A 176 -0.87 3.89 19.22
CA GLY A 176 -1.63 5.12 19.00
C GLY A 176 -1.78 5.46 17.51
N ILE A 177 -0.68 5.40 16.75
CA ILE A 177 -0.68 5.59 15.30
C ILE A 177 -1.44 4.46 14.60
N GLY A 178 -1.30 3.23 15.06
CA GLY A 178 -2.04 2.07 14.56
C GLY A 178 -3.55 2.29 14.62
N TYR A 179 -4.09 2.66 15.78
CA TYR A 179 -5.53 2.95 15.92
C TYR A 179 -5.98 4.16 15.11
N ALA A 180 -5.18 5.23 15.05
CA ALA A 180 -5.49 6.37 14.20
C ALA A 180 -5.55 5.96 12.71
N SER A 181 -4.62 5.11 12.28
CA SER A 181 -4.57 4.59 10.91
C SER A 181 -5.75 3.67 10.62
N THR A 182 -6.13 2.80 11.57
CA THR A 182 -7.32 1.95 11.46
C THR A 182 -8.60 2.79 11.33
N ALA A 183 -8.74 3.86 12.11
CA ALA A 183 -9.88 4.76 12.02
C ALA A 183 -9.94 5.45 10.64
N LEU A 184 -8.80 5.95 10.13
CA LEU A 184 -8.73 6.54 8.79
C LEU A 184 -9.06 5.51 7.69
N LEU A 185 -8.52 4.29 7.79
CA LEU A 185 -8.82 3.22 6.85
C LEU A 185 -10.32 2.88 6.86
N ALA A 186 -10.94 2.80 8.04
CA ALA A 186 -12.37 2.55 8.18
C ALA A 186 -13.21 3.66 7.55
N ILE A 187 -12.80 4.93 7.69
CA ILE A 187 -13.46 6.07 7.04
C ILE A 187 -13.35 5.94 5.52
N LEU A 188 -12.15 5.71 4.98
CA LEU A 188 -11.96 5.54 3.53
C LEU A 188 -12.72 4.33 2.99
N GLY A 189 -12.75 3.23 3.73
CA GLY A 189 -13.52 2.03 3.39
C GLY A 189 -15.03 2.28 3.38
N ALA A 190 -15.54 3.04 4.35
CA ALA A 190 -16.94 3.45 4.38
C ALA A 190 -17.30 4.36 3.20
N VAL A 191 -16.40 5.28 2.82
CA VAL A 191 -16.56 6.12 1.61
C VAL A 191 -16.59 5.25 0.36
N ALA A 192 -15.67 4.28 0.22
CA ALA A 192 -15.65 3.33 -0.89
C ALA A 192 -16.97 2.55 -0.99
N ALA A 193 -17.44 1.98 0.12
CA ALA A 193 -18.69 1.23 0.16
C ALA A 193 -19.89 2.11 -0.20
N ALA A 194 -19.98 3.32 0.37
CA ALA A 194 -21.04 4.26 0.06
C ALA A 194 -21.04 4.68 -1.42
N TYR A 195 -19.86 4.89 -2.01
CA TYR A 195 -19.71 5.18 -3.43
C TYR A 195 -20.24 4.03 -4.29
N VAL A 196 -19.78 2.80 -4.05
CA VAL A 196 -20.19 1.61 -4.82
C VAL A 196 -21.70 1.36 -4.71
N LEU A 197 -22.28 1.54 -3.51
CA LEU A 197 -23.73 1.38 -3.31
C LEU A 197 -24.53 2.44 -4.06
N ARG A 198 -24.02 3.67 -4.18
CA ARG A 198 -24.70 4.76 -4.90
C ARG A 198 -24.60 4.63 -6.41
N THR A 199 -23.45 4.21 -6.93
CA THR A 199 -23.20 4.06 -8.37
C THR A 199 -23.65 2.70 -8.91
N GLY A 200 -24.04 1.77 -8.03
CA GLY A 200 -24.53 0.45 -8.39
C GLY A 200 -23.47 -0.47 -8.98
N GLY A 201 -22.18 -0.17 -8.75
CA GLY A 201 -21.05 -0.94 -9.27
C GLY A 201 -20.96 -0.97 -10.81
N ARG A 202 -21.66 -0.08 -11.52
CA ARG A 202 -21.55 0.05 -12.97
C ARG A 202 -20.27 0.81 -13.29
N ALA A 203 -19.43 0.25 -14.17
CA ALA A 203 -18.37 1.02 -14.82
C ALA A 203 -19.01 2.26 -15.45
N GLU A 204 -18.42 3.44 -15.24
CA GLU A 204 -18.91 4.70 -15.82
C GLU A 204 -19.24 4.47 -17.29
N ALA A 205 -20.51 4.67 -17.66
CA ALA A 205 -20.89 4.68 -19.05
C ALA A 205 -20.14 5.85 -19.70
N GLN A 206 -19.29 5.55 -20.69
CA GLN A 206 -18.74 6.57 -21.57
C GLN A 206 -19.89 7.48 -22.00
N ASP A 207 -19.69 8.77 -21.79
CA ASP A 207 -20.64 9.85 -22.07
C ASP A 207 -21.06 9.82 -23.56
N THR A 208 -21.98 8.92 -23.90
CA THR A 208 -22.51 8.72 -25.25
C THR A 208 -23.63 9.74 -25.53
N ALA A 209 -23.68 10.82 -24.75
CA ALA A 209 -24.63 11.90 -24.91
C ALA A 209 -24.08 13.08 -25.72
N ALA A 210 -22.77 13.14 -25.98
CA ALA A 210 -22.14 14.24 -26.70
C ALA A 210 -22.02 14.06 -28.23
N GLN A 211 -22.35 12.88 -28.77
CA GLN A 211 -22.29 12.64 -30.23
C GLN A 211 -23.65 12.68 -30.93
N ASP A 212 -24.77 12.55 -30.21
CA ASP A 212 -26.10 12.46 -30.84
C ASP A 212 -26.74 13.83 -31.16
N THR A 213 -26.12 14.94 -30.75
CA THR A 213 -26.59 16.30 -31.06
C THR A 213 -25.83 16.98 -32.20
N ALA A 214 -24.81 16.33 -32.78
CA ALA A 214 -24.11 16.85 -33.96
C ALA A 214 -24.64 16.28 -35.29
N GLY A 215 -25.64 15.39 -35.25
CA GLY A 215 -26.19 14.69 -36.42
C GLY A 215 -27.55 15.17 -36.92
N THR A 216 -28.10 16.24 -36.35
CA THR A 216 -29.30 16.96 -36.84
C THR A 216 -29.11 18.41 -36.38
N ILE A 217 -28.87 19.41 -37.23
CA ILE A 217 -29.61 19.93 -38.39
C ILE A 217 -28.61 20.66 -39.28
#